data_AF-A0AAW9BNA3-F1
#
_entry.id   AF-A0AAW9BNA3-F1
#
_cell.length_a   1.000
_cell.length_b   1.000
_cell.length_c   1.000
_cell.angle_alpha   90.00
_cell.angle_beta   90.00
_cell.angle_gamma   90.00
#
_symmetry.space_group_name_H-M   'P 1'
#
loop_
_entity.id
_entity.type
_entity.pdbx_description
1 polymer ?
#
loop_
_entity_poly.entity_id
_entity_poly.type
_entity_poly.pdbx_seq_one_letter_code
_entity_poly.pdbx_strand_id
1 'polypeptide(L)' 'SSMMMAFLADYDSGELNPDYTELSDAQWFGVKEMPPVAPTGTIARALIEQTVSDILSD' A
#
# COMPACT_ATOMS: atom_id res chain seq x y z
N SER A 1 -15.43 3.23 -18.86
CA SER A 1 -13.96 3.25 -18.67
C SER A 1 -13.68 3.89 -17.32
N SER A 2 -12.68 3.39 -16.59
CA SER A 2 -12.27 3.96 -15.30
C SER A 2 -10.87 4.59 -15.46
N MET A 3 -10.65 5.74 -14.84
CA MET A 3 -9.34 6.40 -14.77
C MET A 3 -8.82 6.24 -13.33
N MET A 4 -7.61 5.71 -13.18
CA MET A 4 -6.98 5.55 -11.86
C MET A 4 -6.05 6.73 -11.57
N MET A 5 -6.15 7.29 -10.37
CA MET A 5 -5.25 8.33 -9.87
C MET A 5 -4.59 7.82 -8.59
N ALA A 6 -3.27 7.92 -8.52
CA ALA A 6 -2.46 7.45 -7.40
C ALA A 6 -2.22 8.58 -6.39
N PHE A 7 -2.29 8.26 -5.11
CA PHE A 7 -2.01 9.18 -4.00
C PHE A 7 -1.14 8.48 -2.96
N LEU A 8 -0.28 9.25 -2.30
CA LEU A 8 0.48 8.84 -1.12
C LEU A 8 -0.10 9.54 0.10
N ALA A 9 -0.08 8.87 1.24
CA ALA A 9 -0.57 9.41 2.50
C ALA A 9 0.23 8.83 3.66
N ASP A 10 0.50 9.67 4.64
CA ASP A 10 1.08 9.26 5.91
C ASP A 10 -0.03 8.88 6.89
N TYR A 11 0.25 7.88 7.71
CA TYR A 11 -0.64 7.51 8.80
C TYR A 11 -0.60 8.60 9.89
N ASP A 12 -1.78 9.10 10.28
CA ASP A 12 -1.93 10.10 11.33
C ASP A 12 -2.28 9.46 12.69
N SER A 13 -3.42 8.76 12.78
CA SER A 13 -3.90 8.13 14.02
C SER A 13 -4.98 7.05 13.78
N GLY A 14 -5.31 6.27 14.83
CA GLY A 14 -6.37 5.26 14.83
C GLY A 14 -5.88 3.80 14.86
N GLU A 15 -6.80 2.85 14.94
CA GLU A 15 -6.48 1.42 14.93
C GLU A 15 -6.99 0.75 13.66
N LEU A 16 -6.30 -0.29 13.20
CA LEU A 16 -6.66 -1.02 12.00
C LEU A 16 -7.93 -1.84 12.24
N ASN A 17 -9.03 -1.49 11.55
CA ASN A 17 -10.32 -2.19 11.65
C ASN A 17 -10.92 -2.41 10.24
N PRO A 18 -10.53 -3.48 9.54
CA PRO A 18 -10.95 -3.71 8.15
C PRO A 18 -12.43 -4.10 8.04
N ASP A 19 -13.08 -3.67 6.97
CA ASP A 19 -14.39 -4.22 6.58
C ASP A 19 -14.19 -5.56 5.87
N TYR A 20 -14.50 -6.64 6.57
CA TYR A 20 -14.33 -8.00 6.07
C TYR A 20 -15.32 -8.43 4.97
N THR A 21 -16.26 -7.55 4.59
CA THR A 21 -17.11 -7.78 3.41
C THR A 21 -16.40 -7.39 2.10
N GLU A 22 -15.43 -6.46 2.17
CA GLU A 22 -14.62 -6.04 1.01
C GLU A 22 -13.21 -6.62 1.04
N LEU A 23 -12.57 -6.68 2.22
CA LEU A 23 -11.17 -7.10 2.38
C LEU A 23 -11.09 -8.41 3.17
N SER A 24 -10.31 -9.38 2.70
CA SER A 24 -10.07 -10.60 3.47
C SER A 24 -9.10 -10.39 4.63
N ASP A 25 -8.14 -9.48 4.47
CA ASP A 25 -7.10 -9.16 5.46
C ASP A 25 -6.51 -7.79 5.17
N ALA A 26 -6.00 -7.13 6.22
CA ALA A 26 -5.20 -5.92 6.12
C ALA A 26 -4.25 -5.87 7.32
N GLN A 27 -3.00 -5.49 7.07
CA GLN A 27 -1.95 -5.42 8.10
C GLN A 27 -0.93 -4.33 7.72
N TRP A 28 -0.15 -3.92 8.71
CA TRP A 28 1.04 -3.10 8.50
C TRP A 28 2.23 -4.00 8.19
N PHE A 29 3.03 -3.62 7.19
CA PHE A 29 4.19 -4.40 6.76
C PHE A 29 5.45 -3.53 6.79
N GLY A 30 6.52 -4.08 7.34
CA GLY A 30 7.86 -3.51 7.17
C GLY A 30 8.34 -3.71 5.74
N VAL A 31 9.23 -2.84 5.27
CA VAL A 31 9.81 -2.87 3.90
C VAL A 31 10.41 -4.25 3.53
N LYS A 32 10.92 -4.99 4.51
CA LYS A 32 11.54 -6.32 4.32
C LYS A 32 10.59 -7.50 4.54
N GLU A 33 9.36 -7.24 4.98
CA GLU A 33 8.37 -8.24 5.39
C GLU A 33 7.12 -8.20 4.51
N MET A 34 7.24 -7.57 3.32
CA MET A 34 6.14 -7.41 2.39
C MET A 34 5.62 -8.77 1.88
N PRO A 35 4.29 -8.95 1.82
CA PRO A 35 3.69 -10.14 1.21
C PRO A 35 3.88 -10.12 -0.32
N PRO A 36 3.41 -11.13 -1.06
CA PRO A 36 3.31 -11.04 -2.51
C PRO A 36 2.46 -9.83 -2.92
N VAL A 37 3.06 -8.84 -3.58
CA VAL A 37 2.37 -7.63 -4.02
C VAL A 37 2.08 -7.64 -5.53
N ALA A 38 1.29 -6.67 -6.00
CA ALA A 38 0.80 -6.57 -7.38
C ALA A 38 1.90 -6.71 -8.45
N PRO A 39 1.62 -7.17 -9.69
CA PRO A 39 2.63 -7.27 -10.73
C PRO A 39 3.30 -5.95 -11.12
N THR A 40 4.54 -6.01 -11.60
CA THR A 40 5.27 -4.85 -12.15
C THR A 40 4.51 -4.24 -13.34
N GLY A 41 4.49 -2.90 -13.40
CA GLY A 41 3.73 -2.14 -14.41
C GLY A 41 2.30 -1.77 -14.00
N THR A 42 1.81 -2.24 -12.86
CA THR A 42 0.54 -1.78 -12.28
C THR A 42 0.72 -0.49 -11.48
N ILE A 43 -0.31 0.35 -11.42
CA ILE A 43 -0.31 1.56 -10.58
C ILE A 43 -0.12 1.21 -9.09
N ALA A 44 -0.66 0.05 -8.64
CA ALA A 44 -0.50 -0.45 -7.29
C ALA A 44 0.97 -0.80 -6.97
N ARG A 45 1.68 -1.49 -7.89
CA ARG A 45 3.11 -1.76 -7.70
C ARG A 45 3.91 -0.46 -7.65
N ALA A 46 3.63 0.49 -8.55
CA ALA A 46 4.34 1.77 -8.59
C ALA A 46 4.19 2.56 -7.27
N LEU A 47 2.97 2.59 -6.70
CA LEU A 47 2.73 3.20 -5.38
C LEU A 47 3.56 2.52 -4.28
N ILE A 48 3.55 1.19 -4.22
CA ILE A 48 4.29 0.44 -3.21
C ILE A 48 5.80 0.69 -3.32
N GLU A 49 6.35 0.66 -4.53
CA GLU A 49 7.78 0.91 -4.77
C GLU A 49 8.18 2.34 -4.41
N GLN A 50 7.33 3.34 -4.71
CA GLN A 50 7.58 4.73 -4.31
C GLN A 50 7.60 4.88 -2.79
N THR A 51 6.59 4.35 -2.07
CA THR A 51 6.54 4.39 -0.61
C THR A 51 7.76 3.72 0.02
N VAL A 52 8.21 2.58 -0.51
CA VAL A 52 9.44 1.92 -0.05
C VAL A 52 10.67 2.80 -0.27
N SER A 53 10.78 3.44 -1.43
CA SER A 53 11.88 4.37 -1.72
C SER A 53 11.90 5.54 -0.76
N ASP A 54 10.73 6.11 -0.45
CA ASP A 54 10.60 7.24 0.47
C ASP A 54 11.04 6.84 1.88
N ILE A 55 10.52 5.71 2.40
CA ILE A 55 10.90 5.18 3.73
C ILE A 55 12.41 4.89 3.84
N LEU A 56 13.06 4.44 2.75
CA LEU A 56 14.50 4.13 2.75
C LEU A 56 15.39 5.35 2.54
N SER A 57 14.82 6.48 2.13
CA SER A 57 15.55 7.74 1.90
C SER A 57 15.60 8.64 3.14
N ASP A 58 14.73 8.38 4.12
CA ASP A 58 14.73 8.99 5.46
C ASP A 58 15.78 8.32 6.39
#